data_AF-A0A1A8UG15-F1
#
_entry.id   AF-A0A1A8UG15-F1
#
_cell.length_a   1.000
_cell.length_b   1.000
_cell.length_c   1.000
_cell.angle_alpha   90.00
_cell.angle_beta   90.00
_cell.angle_gamma   90.00
#
_symmetry.space_group_name_H-M   'P 1'
#
loop_
_entity.id
_entity.type
_entity.pdbx_description
1 polymer ?
#
loop_
_entity_poly.entity_id
_entity_poly.type
_entity_poly.pdbx_seq_one_letter_code
_entity_poly.pdbx_strand_id
1 'polypeptide(L)'
;VYFNGRCEKVRNPNTGKYDRLPWNIGVLNYETLVEETVSKEIYENTHTLLKEILQESTFSIDAGLSFKLSPSEQSMSNMSVGGEVGAEYSRTNMIKKVEEYTTIKNKSFMKVKGKVQMSTYRMRSRELKVAEEFLLHVKSLPLDYEKGIYFAFLEDYGTHYTKNGKSGGQYELIYVLNQDTIKQKNITERSLQNCVKVGISVNVGVPDAANAEAHVKPKYCDKFNPKDTEISDGKAMVDKVMTSVRGGTLLAASAMKTQLNTEGTMSLKTYQDWAHSITEEPALLYSEPEPIYMLVPLDLPSANTRISNLKRAIEEYVAEYNKCKCKPCQNGGTLALLDGKCICMCPNLFEGQACQNFKSDKAKSPASRPAVIQVGNWSCWSAWSSCSGGKRTRSRRCNMDGLTDASCRGDTTSEGYC
;
A
#
# COMPACT_ATOMS: atom_id res chain seq x y z
N VAL A 1 26.16 9.76 1.48
CA VAL A 1 25.44 10.96 0.96
C VAL A 1 26.43 11.86 0.23
N TYR A 2 26.09 12.38 -0.96
CA TYR A 2 26.98 13.18 -1.81
C TYR A 2 26.47 14.63 -1.95
N PHE A 3 27.38 15.61 -1.91
CA PHE A 3 27.05 17.05 -1.89
C PHE A 3 27.64 17.86 -3.07
N ASN A 4 28.46 17.25 -3.93
CA ASN A 4 29.13 17.92 -5.06
C ASN A 4 29.85 19.24 -4.70
N GLY A 5 30.49 19.30 -3.52
CA GLY A 5 31.14 20.52 -3.03
C GLY A 5 30.19 21.67 -2.65
N ARG A 6 28.87 21.53 -2.79
CA ARG A 6 27.89 22.58 -2.46
C ARG A 6 27.47 22.55 -0.99
N CYS A 7 27.11 23.72 -0.47
CA CYS A 7 26.61 23.90 0.89
C CYS A 7 25.27 24.66 0.87
N GLU A 8 24.30 24.11 0.14
CA GLU A 8 22.91 24.59 0.15
C GLU A 8 22.26 24.14 1.46
N LYS A 9 21.65 25.07 2.21
CA LYS A 9 21.04 24.81 3.52
C LYS A 9 19.61 25.32 3.56
N VAL A 10 18.74 24.59 4.26
CA VAL A 10 17.34 24.97 4.50
C VAL A 10 17.09 24.93 6.01
N ARG A 11 16.41 25.96 6.53
CA ARG A 11 16.05 25.99 7.95
C ARG A 11 14.83 25.10 8.18
N ASN A 12 14.96 24.14 9.08
CA ASN A 12 13.86 23.30 9.51
C ASN A 12 13.04 24.05 10.57
N PRO A 13 11.77 24.37 10.29
CA PRO A 13 10.93 25.11 11.23
C PRO A 13 10.58 24.29 12.47
N ASN A 14 10.60 22.96 12.39
CA ASN A 14 10.22 22.08 13.49
C ASN A 14 11.35 21.91 14.52
N THR A 15 12.62 21.95 14.09
CA THR A 15 13.78 21.78 14.97
C THR A 15 14.59 23.07 15.19
N GLY A 16 14.35 24.11 14.39
CA GLY A 16 15.12 25.35 14.37
C GLY A 16 16.53 25.23 13.77
N LYS A 17 16.96 24.02 13.40
CA LYS A 17 18.29 23.73 12.83
C LYS A 17 18.33 23.97 11.33
N TYR A 18 19.54 24.08 10.77
CA TYR A 18 19.76 24.16 9.32
C TYR A 18 20.18 22.81 8.78
N ASP A 19 19.37 22.25 7.90
CA ASP A 19 19.66 21.00 7.21
C ASP A 19 20.42 21.27 5.92
N ARG A 20 21.46 20.48 5.66
CA ARG A 20 22.25 20.58 4.43
C ARG A 20 21.64 19.71 3.34
N LEU A 21 21.34 20.31 2.20
CA LEU A 21 20.75 19.61 1.05
C LEU A 21 21.79 18.72 0.35
N PRO A 22 21.51 17.42 0.18
CA PRO A 22 22.27 16.54 -0.70
C PRO A 22 22.20 17.01 -2.16
N TRP A 23 23.21 16.69 -2.96
CA TRP A 23 23.28 17.07 -4.37
C TRP A 23 22.01 16.72 -5.15
N ASN A 24 21.48 15.51 -4.95
CA ASN A 24 20.33 15.03 -5.73
C ASN A 24 19.04 15.80 -5.44
N ILE A 25 18.90 16.42 -4.26
CA ILE A 25 17.71 17.19 -3.90
C ILE A 25 17.87 18.59 -4.50
N GLY A 26 16.98 18.94 -5.42
CA GLY A 26 16.96 20.26 -6.04
C GLY A 26 16.15 21.28 -5.24
N VAL A 27 15.09 20.82 -4.58
CA VAL A 27 14.21 21.66 -3.73
C VAL A 27 13.72 20.82 -2.54
N LEU A 28 13.71 21.42 -1.36
CA LEU A 28 13.10 20.87 -0.14
C LEU A 28 12.29 21.97 0.53
N ASN A 29 11.01 21.70 0.77
CA ASN A 29 10.10 22.59 1.45
C ASN A 29 9.54 21.91 2.69
N TYR A 30 9.70 22.53 3.87
CA TYR A 30 9.07 22.07 5.09
C TYR A 30 7.63 22.58 5.15
N GLU A 31 6.68 21.66 5.29
CA GLU A 31 5.26 21.95 5.43
C GLU A 31 4.64 20.85 6.28
N THR A 32 4.26 21.21 7.51
CA THR A 32 3.65 20.28 8.45
C THR A 32 2.14 20.23 8.21
N LEU A 33 1.67 19.17 7.57
CA LEU A 33 0.25 18.90 7.37
C LEU A 33 -0.10 17.62 8.12
N VAL A 34 -1.05 17.72 9.04
CA VAL A 34 -1.50 16.60 9.87
C VAL A 34 -2.87 16.17 9.39
N GLU A 35 -2.99 14.91 9.00
CA GLU A 35 -4.22 14.31 8.51
C GLU A 35 -4.41 12.96 9.19
N GLU A 36 -5.43 12.81 10.01
CA GLU A 36 -5.88 11.49 10.43
C GLU A 36 -7.23 11.17 9.81
N THR A 37 -7.23 10.07 9.06
CA THR A 37 -8.43 9.47 8.51
C THR A 37 -8.66 8.16 9.24
N VAL A 38 -9.51 8.18 10.25
CA VAL A 38 -10.11 6.94 10.75
C VAL A 38 -11.10 6.48 9.69
N SER A 39 -10.91 5.31 9.06
CA SER A 39 -11.97 4.78 8.20
C SER A 39 -13.15 4.50 9.12
N LYS A 40 -14.21 5.30 9.01
CA LYS A 40 -15.43 5.16 9.82
C LYS A 40 -16.27 3.95 9.39
N GLU A 41 -15.72 3.06 8.58
CA GLU A 41 -16.41 1.90 8.03
C GLU A 41 -15.81 0.64 8.68
N ILE A 42 -16.67 -0.13 9.36
CA ILE A 42 -16.34 -1.49 9.73
C ILE A 42 -16.55 -2.35 8.48
N TYR A 43 -15.51 -3.03 8.05
CA TYR A 43 -15.59 -3.96 6.94
C TYR A 43 -16.21 -5.26 7.45
N GLU A 44 -17.46 -5.50 7.06
CA GLU A 44 -18.19 -6.73 7.38
C GLU A 44 -17.56 -7.99 6.77
N ASN A 45 -16.74 -7.82 5.72
CA ASN A 45 -16.12 -8.91 4.97
C ASN A 45 -14.68 -8.57 4.60
N THR A 46 -13.77 -9.52 4.83
CA THR A 46 -12.35 -9.47 4.46
C THR A 46 -12.10 -9.03 3.02
N HIS A 47 -12.93 -9.46 2.06
CA HIS A 47 -12.77 -9.08 0.65
C HIS A 47 -12.95 -7.57 0.39
N THR A 48 -13.82 -6.90 1.15
CA THR A 48 -14.04 -5.45 1.00
C THR A 48 -12.83 -4.66 1.49
N LEU A 49 -12.29 -5.03 2.65
CA LEU A 49 -11.06 -4.46 3.18
C LEU A 49 -9.86 -4.72 2.24
N LEU A 50 -9.67 -5.97 1.80
CA LEU A 50 -8.57 -6.34 0.92
C LEU A 50 -8.63 -5.55 -0.39
N LYS A 51 -9.83 -5.40 -0.96
CA LYS A 51 -10.04 -4.57 -2.16
C LYS A 51 -9.57 -3.14 -1.95
N GLU A 52 -9.95 -2.52 -0.84
CA GLU A 52 -9.56 -1.14 -0.55
C GLU A 52 -8.04 -1.00 -0.37
N ILE A 53 -7.41 -1.89 0.42
CA ILE A 53 -5.96 -1.86 0.66
C ILE A 53 -5.19 -2.01 -0.65
N LEU A 54 -5.63 -2.93 -1.52
CA LEU A 54 -4.99 -3.14 -2.82
C LEU A 54 -5.22 -1.93 -3.74
N GLN A 55 -6.42 -1.35 -3.79
CA GLN A 55 -6.69 -0.15 -4.58
C GLN A 55 -5.82 1.04 -4.14
N GLU A 56 -5.64 1.26 -2.84
CA GLU A 56 -4.73 2.29 -2.33
C GLU A 56 -3.26 2.04 -2.68
N SER A 57 -2.90 0.78 -2.95
CA SER A 57 -1.52 0.39 -3.28
C SER A 57 -1.26 0.45 -4.80
N THR A 58 -2.25 0.78 -5.62
CA THR A 58 -2.07 0.93 -7.08
C THR A 58 -1.43 2.27 -7.41
N PHE A 59 -0.30 2.23 -8.13
CA PHE A 59 0.42 3.43 -8.57
C PHE A 59 0.08 3.86 -10.00
N SER A 60 -0.38 2.94 -10.86
CA SER A 60 -0.72 3.23 -12.26
C SER A 60 -1.97 2.50 -12.72
N ILE A 61 -2.67 3.11 -13.68
CA ILE A 61 -3.90 2.57 -14.27
C ILE A 61 -3.61 1.28 -15.06
N ASP A 62 -2.45 1.19 -15.72
CA ASP A 62 -2.07 0.06 -16.57
C ASP A 62 -1.68 -1.21 -15.79
N ALA A 63 -1.13 -1.08 -14.58
CA ALA A 63 -0.82 -2.23 -13.73
C ALA A 63 -2.10 -2.90 -13.18
N GLY A 64 -3.17 -2.11 -13.00
CA GLY A 64 -4.39 -2.56 -12.34
C GLY A 64 -4.11 -3.13 -10.95
N LEU A 65 -4.93 -4.08 -10.51
CA LEU A 65 -4.73 -4.79 -9.24
C LEU A 65 -3.82 -6.00 -9.42
N SER A 66 -2.59 -5.77 -9.87
CA SER A 66 -1.59 -6.83 -10.05
C SER A 66 -0.36 -6.52 -9.19
N PHE A 67 -0.07 -7.39 -8.24
CA PHE A 67 0.96 -7.16 -7.23
C PHE A 67 1.88 -8.37 -7.09
N LYS A 68 3.17 -8.06 -7.05
CA LYS A 68 4.24 -9.00 -6.72
C LYS A 68 4.86 -8.52 -5.41
N LEU A 69 4.55 -9.24 -4.34
CA LEU A 69 4.86 -8.91 -2.96
C LEU A 69 6.03 -9.74 -2.41
N SER A 70 6.30 -10.89 -3.01
CA SER A 70 7.40 -11.78 -2.66
C SER A 70 8.40 -11.82 -3.82
N PRO A 71 9.72 -11.70 -3.58
CA PRO A 71 10.72 -11.93 -4.61
C PRO A 71 10.62 -13.33 -5.22
N SER A 72 10.86 -13.45 -6.51
CA SER A 72 11.01 -14.72 -7.25
C SER A 72 12.47 -15.08 -7.43
N GLU A 73 13.30 -14.05 -7.63
CA GLU A 73 14.69 -14.19 -7.99
C GLU A 73 15.56 -14.08 -6.75
N GLN A 74 16.79 -14.59 -6.85
CA GLN A 74 17.77 -14.39 -5.80
C GLN A 74 18.21 -12.92 -5.81
N SER A 75 18.15 -12.27 -4.65
CA SER A 75 18.62 -10.89 -4.50
C SER A 75 20.08 -10.81 -4.92
N MET A 76 20.41 -9.78 -5.70
CA MET A 76 21.77 -9.43 -6.05
C MET A 76 22.48 -8.71 -4.89
N SER A 77 21.70 -8.15 -3.96
CA SER A 77 22.22 -7.43 -2.80
C SER A 77 22.45 -8.34 -1.60
N ASN A 78 23.58 -8.17 -0.92
CA ASN A 78 23.85 -8.77 0.39
C ASN A 78 23.36 -7.87 1.54
N MET A 79 22.60 -6.81 1.24
CA MET A 79 22.34 -5.73 2.18
C MET A 79 21.25 -6.13 3.19
N SER A 80 21.55 -5.88 4.47
CA SER A 80 20.57 -6.03 5.54
C SER A 80 19.43 -5.02 5.37
N VAL A 81 18.21 -5.49 5.59
CA VAL A 81 16.95 -4.75 5.38
C VAL A 81 16.98 -3.40 6.14
N GLY A 82 17.03 -2.28 5.41
CA GLY A 82 16.91 -0.94 5.98
C GLY A 82 15.50 -0.63 6.52
N GLY A 83 15.36 0.42 7.34
CA GLY A 83 14.12 0.75 8.04
C GLY A 83 12.90 1.01 7.12
N GLU A 84 13.07 1.70 5.99
CA GLU A 84 11.98 1.94 5.03
C GLU A 84 11.52 0.65 4.33
N VAL A 85 12.46 -0.22 3.94
CA VAL A 85 12.18 -1.54 3.37
C VAL A 85 11.49 -2.44 4.40
N GLY A 86 11.88 -2.34 5.69
CA GLY A 86 11.20 -3.03 6.80
C GLY A 86 9.75 -2.57 7.01
N ALA A 87 9.45 -1.29 6.78
CA ALA A 87 8.10 -0.77 6.88
C ALA A 87 7.22 -1.18 5.67
N GLU A 88 7.78 -1.20 4.46
CA GLU A 88 7.15 -1.77 3.27
C GLU A 88 6.87 -3.26 3.43
N TYR A 89 7.84 -4.01 3.98
CA TYR A 89 7.68 -5.41 4.39
C TYR A 89 6.54 -5.61 5.41
N SER A 90 6.36 -4.67 6.35
CA SER A 90 5.26 -4.72 7.32
C SER A 90 3.89 -4.57 6.67
N ARG A 91 3.73 -3.69 5.67
CA ARG A 91 2.49 -3.53 4.90
C ARG A 91 2.21 -4.74 4.01
N THR A 92 3.23 -5.26 3.33
CA THR A 92 3.12 -6.51 2.55
C THR A 92 2.64 -7.69 3.41
N ASN A 93 3.23 -7.86 4.59
CA ASN A 93 2.80 -8.88 5.54
C ASN A 93 1.38 -8.66 6.08
N MET A 94 0.96 -7.40 6.22
CA MET A 94 -0.42 -7.06 6.58
C MET A 94 -1.39 -7.52 5.49
N ILE A 95 -1.10 -7.25 4.21
CA ILE A 95 -1.93 -7.69 3.08
C ILE A 95 -2.06 -9.23 3.05
N LYS A 96 -0.93 -9.94 3.16
CA LYS A 96 -0.92 -11.42 3.20
C LYS A 96 -1.74 -11.97 4.35
N LYS A 97 -1.58 -11.40 5.56
CA LYS A 97 -2.37 -11.79 6.73
C LYS A 97 -3.86 -11.52 6.51
N VAL A 98 -4.24 -10.38 5.94
CA VAL A 98 -5.65 -10.09 5.61
C VAL A 98 -6.19 -11.12 4.60
N GLU A 99 -5.40 -11.53 3.60
CA GLU A 99 -5.80 -12.61 2.68
C GLU A 99 -6.09 -13.92 3.44
N GLU A 100 -5.27 -14.31 4.42
CA GLU A 100 -5.49 -15.52 5.23
C GLU A 100 -6.84 -15.51 5.97
N TYR A 101 -7.29 -14.34 6.45
CA TYR A 101 -8.60 -14.18 7.11
C TYR A 101 -9.81 -14.29 6.16
N THR A 102 -9.62 -14.40 4.84
CA THR A 102 -10.75 -14.57 3.89
C THR A 102 -11.51 -15.88 4.12
N THR A 103 -10.86 -16.87 4.72
CA THR A 103 -11.45 -18.19 5.01
C THR A 103 -12.17 -18.25 6.36
N ILE A 104 -12.00 -17.24 7.22
CA ILE A 104 -12.48 -17.24 8.61
C ILE A 104 -13.82 -16.49 8.67
N LYS A 105 -14.85 -17.15 9.21
CA LYS A 105 -16.20 -16.57 9.40
C LYS A 105 -16.27 -15.74 10.69
N ASN A 106 -17.30 -14.88 10.79
CA ASN A 106 -17.61 -14.04 11.95
C ASN A 106 -16.49 -13.09 12.38
N LYS A 107 -15.67 -12.64 11.42
CA LYS A 107 -14.70 -11.57 11.62
C LYS A 107 -15.12 -10.34 10.84
N SER A 108 -14.99 -9.19 11.49
CA SER A 108 -15.06 -7.90 10.83
C SER A 108 -13.75 -7.16 11.06
N PHE A 109 -13.53 -6.10 10.30
CA PHE A 109 -12.29 -5.35 10.39
C PHE A 109 -12.57 -3.87 10.56
N MET A 110 -11.72 -3.20 11.32
CA MET A 110 -11.69 -1.75 11.37
C MET A 110 -10.29 -1.29 11.03
N LYS A 111 -10.20 -0.41 10.02
CA LYS A 111 -8.94 0.18 9.57
C LYS A 111 -8.79 1.58 10.19
N VAL A 112 -7.57 1.93 10.57
CA VAL A 112 -7.24 3.27 11.07
C VAL A 112 -5.97 3.74 10.40
N LYS A 113 -5.98 4.93 9.82
CA LYS A 113 -4.84 5.47 9.08
C LYS A 113 -4.57 6.91 9.51
N GLY A 114 -3.41 7.14 10.11
CA GLY A 114 -2.94 8.47 10.47
C GLY A 114 -1.71 8.84 9.67
N LYS A 115 -1.63 10.11 9.25
CA LYS A 115 -0.54 10.66 8.45
C LYS A 115 -0.11 12.02 8.98
N VAL A 116 1.19 12.19 9.12
CA VAL A 116 1.84 13.46 9.47
C VAL A 116 2.83 13.77 8.36
N GLN A 117 2.44 14.62 7.41
CA GLN A 117 3.36 15.12 6.39
C GLN A 117 4.21 16.24 6.99
N MET A 118 5.51 16.21 6.74
CA MET A 118 6.49 17.15 7.30
C MET A 118 7.18 17.99 6.22
N SER A 119 7.37 17.43 5.03
CA SER A 119 8.03 18.14 3.93
C SER A 119 7.66 17.58 2.57
N THR A 120 7.96 18.37 1.55
CA THR A 120 7.95 17.98 0.15
C THR A 120 9.33 18.21 -0.44
N TYR A 121 9.77 17.33 -1.34
CA TYR A 121 11.05 17.46 -2.01
C TYR A 121 10.93 17.15 -3.50
N ARG A 122 11.83 17.74 -4.27
CA ARG A 122 12.00 17.48 -5.69
C ARG A 122 13.46 17.19 -6.00
N MET A 123 13.70 16.08 -6.70
CA MET A 123 15.01 15.70 -7.18
C MET A 123 15.47 16.60 -8.34
N ARG A 124 16.78 16.75 -8.52
CA ARG A 124 17.36 17.39 -9.71
C ARG A 124 17.02 16.56 -10.94
N SER A 125 16.90 17.22 -12.08
CA SER A 125 16.51 16.58 -13.34
C SER A 125 17.66 15.87 -14.07
N ARG A 126 18.92 16.11 -13.67
CA ARG A 126 20.12 15.58 -14.34
C ARG A 126 21.24 15.35 -13.33
N GLU A 127 22.22 14.56 -13.73
CA GLU A 127 23.45 14.29 -12.96
C GLU A 127 23.18 13.73 -11.56
N LEU A 128 22.11 12.95 -11.43
CA LEU A 128 21.79 12.26 -10.19
C LEU A 128 22.96 11.33 -9.82
N LYS A 129 23.33 11.35 -8.54
CA LYS A 129 24.34 10.46 -7.99
C LYS A 129 23.65 9.29 -7.32
N VAL A 130 23.77 8.14 -7.95
CA VAL A 130 23.26 6.86 -7.47
C VAL A 130 24.20 6.24 -6.44
N ALA A 131 23.70 5.27 -5.68
CA ALA A 131 24.51 4.49 -4.75
C ALA A 131 25.57 3.66 -5.50
N GLU A 132 26.70 3.40 -4.85
CA GLU A 132 27.79 2.60 -5.43
C GLU A 132 27.34 1.17 -5.75
N GLU A 133 26.60 0.53 -4.84
CA GLU A 133 26.05 -0.80 -5.06
C GLU A 133 25.13 -0.87 -6.28
N PHE A 134 24.23 0.12 -6.44
CA PHE A 134 23.39 0.23 -7.63
C PHE A 134 24.23 0.30 -8.91
N LEU A 135 25.33 1.06 -8.91
CA LEU A 135 26.25 1.13 -10.06
C LEU A 135 26.94 -0.20 -10.32
N LEU A 136 27.35 -0.92 -9.28
CA LEU A 136 27.97 -2.24 -9.41
C LEU A 136 26.98 -3.25 -10.02
N HIS A 137 25.73 -3.26 -9.56
CA HIS A 137 24.70 -4.15 -10.12
C HIS A 137 24.29 -3.77 -11.54
N VAL A 138 24.18 -2.47 -11.87
CA VAL A 138 23.98 -2.06 -13.26
C VAL A 138 25.14 -2.52 -14.14
N LYS A 139 26.40 -2.46 -13.65
CA LYS A 139 27.58 -2.94 -14.38
C LYS A 139 27.58 -4.46 -14.59
N SER A 140 27.05 -5.23 -13.64
CA SER A 140 27.00 -6.70 -13.74
C SER A 140 25.87 -7.20 -14.65
N LEU A 141 24.91 -6.33 -15.05
CA LEU A 141 23.87 -6.71 -16.00
C LEU A 141 24.49 -7.15 -17.34
N PRO A 142 24.13 -8.34 -17.85
CA PRO A 142 24.67 -8.86 -19.09
C PRO A 142 24.19 -8.04 -20.29
N LEU A 143 25.03 -7.96 -21.33
CA LEU A 143 24.71 -7.25 -22.57
C LEU A 143 23.70 -8.04 -23.40
N ASP A 144 23.89 -9.35 -23.46
CA ASP A 144 22.88 -10.29 -23.90
C ASP A 144 21.78 -10.36 -22.85
N TYR A 145 20.54 -10.41 -23.31
CA TYR A 145 19.41 -10.28 -22.41
C TYR A 145 19.05 -11.60 -21.74
N GLU A 146 19.31 -11.64 -20.44
CA GLU A 146 18.96 -12.74 -19.56
C GLU A 146 17.82 -12.30 -18.64
N LYS A 147 16.60 -12.77 -18.93
CA LYS A 147 15.36 -12.34 -18.25
C LYS A 147 15.48 -12.41 -16.71
N GLY A 148 15.97 -13.52 -16.17
CA GLY A 148 16.07 -13.73 -14.72
C GLY A 148 16.97 -12.71 -14.02
N ILE A 149 18.12 -12.38 -14.63
CA ILE A 149 19.07 -11.42 -14.03
C ILE A 149 18.49 -10.00 -14.02
N TYR A 150 17.82 -9.60 -15.11
CA TYR A 150 17.15 -8.31 -15.15
C TYR A 150 15.94 -8.26 -14.22
N PHE A 151 15.23 -9.37 -14.02
CA PHE A 151 14.13 -9.45 -13.06
C PHE A 151 14.64 -9.35 -11.62
N ALA A 152 15.75 -10.01 -11.29
CA ALA A 152 16.42 -9.85 -9.99
C ALA A 152 16.74 -8.39 -9.70
N PHE A 153 17.27 -7.66 -10.70
CA PHE A 153 17.51 -6.22 -10.58
C PHE A 153 16.25 -5.42 -10.28
N LEU A 154 15.14 -5.71 -10.96
CA LEU A 154 13.87 -5.01 -10.73
C LEU A 154 13.21 -5.38 -9.40
N GLU A 155 13.41 -6.60 -8.90
CA GLU A 155 12.92 -7.03 -7.59
C GLU A 155 13.71 -6.39 -6.43
N ASP A 156 15.02 -6.15 -6.61
CA ASP A 156 15.85 -5.48 -5.62
C ASP A 156 15.65 -3.95 -5.58
N TYR A 157 15.57 -3.32 -6.76
CA TYR A 157 15.58 -1.84 -6.86
C TYR A 157 14.22 -1.24 -7.24
N GLY A 158 13.26 -2.05 -7.65
CA GLY A 158 11.99 -1.60 -8.20
C GLY A 158 12.08 -1.20 -9.67
N THR A 159 10.96 -0.71 -10.20
CA THR A 159 10.82 -0.29 -11.61
C THR A 159 10.95 1.22 -11.79
N HIS A 160 10.84 1.98 -10.70
CA HIS A 160 10.81 3.43 -10.69
C HIS A 160 11.59 3.98 -9.50
N TYR A 161 12.05 5.22 -9.63
CA TYR A 161 12.58 6.02 -8.52
C TYR A 161 11.68 7.23 -8.26
N THR A 162 11.76 7.81 -7.07
CA THR A 162 10.97 8.99 -6.71
C THR A 162 11.58 10.28 -7.25
N LYS A 163 10.86 10.97 -8.13
CA LYS A 163 11.23 12.29 -8.65
C LYS A 163 10.77 13.42 -7.72
N ASN A 164 9.49 13.40 -7.36
CA ASN A 164 8.89 14.31 -6.38
C ASN A 164 8.33 13.48 -5.24
N GLY A 165 8.65 13.86 -4.00
CA GLY A 165 8.25 13.11 -2.83
C GLY A 165 7.62 13.99 -1.75
N LYS A 166 6.76 13.37 -0.94
CA LYS A 166 6.31 13.93 0.33
C LYS A 166 6.83 13.05 1.45
N SER A 167 7.46 13.64 2.46
CA SER A 167 8.03 12.90 3.58
C SER A 167 7.33 13.23 4.90
N GLY A 168 7.40 12.31 5.85
CA GLY A 168 6.79 12.44 7.16
C GLY A 168 6.58 11.07 7.82
N GLY A 169 5.49 10.88 8.57
CA GLY A 169 5.14 9.60 9.18
C GLY A 169 3.72 9.17 8.85
N GLN A 170 3.51 7.87 8.81
CA GLN A 170 2.20 7.27 8.63
C GLN A 170 2.10 5.99 9.43
N TYR A 171 0.96 5.78 10.09
CA TYR A 171 0.59 4.46 10.59
C TYR A 171 -0.70 3.99 9.95
N GLU A 172 -0.80 2.68 9.84
CA GLU A 172 -2.00 1.98 9.40
C GLU A 172 -2.21 0.79 10.34
N LEU A 173 -3.42 0.73 10.90
CA LEU A 173 -3.85 -0.30 11.84
C LEU A 173 -5.04 -1.04 11.26
N ILE A 174 -5.04 -2.35 11.37
CA ILE A 174 -6.20 -3.19 11.06
C ILE A 174 -6.55 -3.99 12.30
N TYR A 175 -7.66 -3.63 12.92
CA TYR A 175 -8.26 -4.36 14.03
C TYR A 175 -9.06 -5.53 13.48
N VAL A 176 -8.70 -6.75 13.88
CA VAL A 176 -9.48 -7.96 13.61
C VAL A 176 -10.46 -8.14 14.76
N LEU A 177 -11.74 -7.94 14.47
CA LEU A 177 -12.82 -7.89 15.44
C LEU A 177 -13.60 -9.20 15.45
N ASN A 178 -13.85 -9.72 16.65
CA ASN A 178 -14.65 -10.91 16.86
C ASN A 178 -16.13 -10.53 17.02
N GLN A 179 -16.94 -10.80 15.99
CA GLN A 179 -18.35 -10.43 15.97
C GLN A 179 -19.18 -11.17 17.03
N ASP A 180 -18.79 -12.38 17.42
CA ASP A 180 -19.49 -13.14 18.45
C ASP A 180 -19.30 -12.48 19.82
N THR A 181 -18.06 -12.09 20.14
CA THR A 181 -17.72 -11.37 21.38
C THR A 181 -18.35 -9.98 21.43
N ILE A 182 -18.37 -9.25 20.31
CA ILE A 182 -19.01 -7.91 20.22
C ILE A 182 -20.50 -8.00 20.54
N LYS A 183 -21.19 -9.00 19.99
CA LYS A 183 -22.61 -9.26 20.26
C LYS A 183 -22.87 -9.64 21.71
N GLN A 184 -22.04 -10.52 22.28
CA GLN A 184 -22.14 -10.93 23.70
C GLN A 184 -21.97 -9.75 24.66
N LYS A 185 -21.00 -8.86 24.41
CA LYS A 185 -20.75 -7.67 25.24
C LYS A 185 -21.72 -6.51 24.97
N ASN A 186 -22.67 -6.68 24.05
CA ASN A 186 -23.65 -5.65 23.64
C ASN A 186 -22.99 -4.32 23.25
N ILE A 187 -21.89 -4.41 22.49
CA ILE A 187 -21.14 -3.25 21.99
C ILE A 187 -21.57 -2.99 20.55
N THR A 188 -21.92 -1.75 20.23
CA THR A 188 -22.23 -1.37 18.85
C THR A 188 -20.96 -1.01 18.10
N GLU A 189 -20.94 -1.27 16.79
CA GLU A 189 -19.83 -0.92 15.90
C GLU A 189 -19.43 0.56 15.99
N ARG A 190 -20.43 1.46 16.06
CA ARG A 190 -20.22 2.90 16.26
C ARG A 190 -19.58 3.23 17.61
N SER A 191 -19.95 2.51 18.68
CA SER A 191 -19.31 2.69 19.98
C SER A 191 -17.86 2.25 19.93
N LEU A 192 -17.57 1.14 19.26
CA LEU A 192 -16.22 0.63 19.06
C LEU A 192 -15.33 1.64 18.31
N GLN A 193 -15.84 2.22 17.21
CA GLN A 193 -15.16 3.28 16.46
C GLN A 193 -14.85 4.50 17.32
N ASN A 194 -15.81 4.95 18.14
CA ASN A 194 -15.62 6.12 19.00
C ASN A 194 -14.68 5.85 20.19
N CYS A 195 -14.50 4.58 20.58
CA CYS A 195 -13.65 4.19 21.71
C CYS A 195 -12.21 3.85 21.29
N VAL A 196 -12.00 3.43 20.04
CA VAL A 196 -10.65 3.31 19.46
C VAL A 196 -10.18 4.69 19.04
N LYS A 197 -9.84 5.51 20.04
CA LYS A 197 -9.11 6.75 19.83
C LYS A 197 -7.67 6.39 19.52
N VAL A 198 -7.27 6.58 18.27
CA VAL A 198 -5.88 6.54 17.85
C VAL A 198 -5.50 7.98 17.51
N GLY A 199 -4.33 8.41 17.97
CA GLY A 199 -3.55 9.46 17.32
C GLY A 199 -3.98 10.92 17.38
N ILE A 200 -5.17 11.33 16.94
CA ILE A 200 -5.51 12.75 16.73
C ILE A 200 -6.94 12.98 17.19
N SER A 201 -7.09 13.63 18.34
CA SER A 201 -8.37 14.10 18.82
C SER A 201 -8.86 15.26 17.95
N VAL A 202 -9.53 14.96 16.84
CA VAL A 202 -10.42 15.96 16.23
C VAL A 202 -11.60 16.10 17.18
N ASN A 203 -11.64 17.20 17.93
CA ASN A 203 -12.81 17.64 18.69
C ASN A 203 -13.98 17.81 17.72
N VAL A 204 -14.75 16.74 17.49
CA VAL A 204 -16.04 16.84 16.82
C VAL A 204 -17.02 17.43 17.84
N GLY A 205 -17.09 18.76 17.88
CA GLY A 205 -18.29 19.50 18.27
C GLY A 205 -18.64 19.57 19.76
N VAL A 206 -17.71 20.02 20.61
CA VAL A 206 -18.11 20.72 21.85
C VAL A 206 -17.41 22.08 21.86
N PRO A 207 -18.13 23.19 21.61
CA PRO A 207 -17.62 24.52 21.92
C PRO A 207 -17.51 24.64 23.44
N ASP A 208 -16.48 25.35 23.90
CA ASP A 208 -16.19 25.70 25.29
C ASP A 208 -15.58 24.62 26.18
N ALA A 209 -14.27 24.71 26.36
CA ALA A 209 -13.70 25.13 27.64
C ALA A 209 -12.19 25.34 27.50
N ALA A 210 -11.79 26.60 27.47
CA ALA A 210 -10.48 26.98 27.99
C ALA A 210 -10.39 26.45 29.43
N ASN A 211 -9.31 25.73 29.74
CA ASN A 211 -9.01 25.09 31.03
C ASN A 211 -9.80 23.80 31.33
N ALA A 212 -9.38 22.67 30.75
CA ALA A 212 -9.70 21.36 31.30
C ALA A 212 -8.56 20.37 31.00
N GLU A 213 -7.80 20.07 32.05
CA GLU A 213 -7.01 18.85 32.15
C GLU A 213 -7.92 17.62 31.94
N ALA A 214 -7.32 16.52 31.48
CA ALA A 214 -7.86 15.17 31.33
C ALA A 214 -8.70 14.87 30.07
N HIS A 215 -8.15 13.92 29.31
CA HIS A 215 -8.86 13.10 28.34
C HIS A 215 -10.02 12.38 29.02
N VAL A 216 -11.23 12.94 29.01
CA VAL A 216 -12.40 12.22 29.51
C VAL A 216 -12.72 11.11 28.52
N LYS A 217 -12.32 9.88 28.87
CA LYS A 217 -12.84 8.65 28.25
C LYS A 217 -14.34 8.63 28.54
N PRO A 218 -15.22 8.62 27.52
CA PRO A 218 -16.64 8.53 27.78
C PRO A 218 -16.93 7.26 28.59
N LYS A 219 -17.78 7.33 29.63
CA LYS A 219 -18.07 6.18 30.51
C LYS A 219 -18.51 4.90 29.75
N TYR A 220 -19.11 5.06 28.57
CA TYR A 220 -19.48 3.91 27.73
C TYR A 220 -18.28 3.15 27.14
N CYS A 221 -17.11 3.79 27.03
CA CYS A 221 -15.87 3.14 26.61
C CYS A 221 -15.20 2.35 27.73
N ASP A 222 -15.70 2.39 28.98
CA ASP A 222 -15.19 1.53 30.05
C ASP A 222 -15.53 0.05 29.79
N LYS A 223 -16.62 -0.20 29.05
CA LYS A 223 -16.95 -1.52 28.51
C LYS A 223 -16.04 -1.96 27.35
N PHE A 224 -15.27 -1.03 26.79
CA PHE A 224 -14.34 -1.30 25.70
C PHE A 224 -12.95 -1.59 26.29
N ASN A 225 -12.65 -2.88 26.43
CA ASN A 225 -11.29 -3.38 26.64
C ASN A 225 -10.96 -4.38 25.51
N PRO A 226 -10.09 -4.01 24.54
CA PRO A 226 -9.81 -4.80 23.34
C PRO A 226 -9.36 -6.23 23.63
N LYS A 227 -8.56 -6.40 24.70
CA LYS A 227 -7.88 -7.64 25.07
C LYS A 227 -8.50 -8.35 26.26
N ASP A 228 -9.60 -7.82 26.79
CA ASP A 228 -10.35 -8.44 27.88
C ASP A 228 -11.10 -9.69 27.43
N THR A 229 -10.80 -10.79 28.11
CA THR A 229 -11.32 -12.15 27.86
C THR A 229 -12.29 -12.63 28.94
N GLU A 230 -12.58 -11.83 29.98
CA GLU A 230 -13.30 -12.27 31.19
C GLU A 230 -14.73 -12.78 30.93
N ILE A 231 -15.37 -12.37 29.83
CA ILE A 231 -16.79 -12.60 29.57
C ILE A 231 -17.05 -13.60 28.42
N SER A 232 -16.03 -14.00 27.65
CA SER A 232 -16.24 -14.62 26.32
C SER A 232 -15.42 -15.88 26.07
N ASP A 233 -15.59 -16.92 26.88
CA ASP A 233 -14.90 -18.23 26.74
C ASP A 233 -13.39 -18.10 26.49
N GLY A 234 -12.74 -17.09 27.07
CA GLY A 234 -11.32 -16.80 26.87
C GLY A 234 -10.94 -16.08 25.56
N LYS A 235 -11.90 -15.69 24.71
CA LYS A 235 -11.66 -14.98 23.44
C LYS A 235 -11.77 -13.47 23.61
N ALA A 236 -10.78 -12.73 23.12
CA ALA A 236 -10.79 -11.27 23.13
C ALA A 236 -11.76 -10.70 22.07
N MET A 237 -12.27 -9.49 22.31
CA MET A 237 -13.06 -8.74 21.31
C MET A 237 -12.19 -8.36 20.10
N VAL A 238 -10.93 -7.99 20.35
CA VAL A 238 -9.92 -7.74 19.32
C VAL A 238 -8.93 -8.89 19.34
N ASP A 239 -9.09 -9.82 18.39
CA ASP A 239 -8.18 -10.95 18.24
C ASP A 239 -6.76 -10.45 17.99
N LYS A 240 -6.61 -9.48 17.09
CA LYS A 240 -5.32 -9.01 16.60
C LYS A 240 -5.39 -7.58 16.11
N VAL A 241 -4.31 -6.85 16.31
CA VAL A 241 -4.06 -5.57 15.64
C VAL A 241 -2.90 -5.78 14.67
N MET A 242 -3.16 -5.66 13.37
CA MET A 242 -2.08 -5.60 12.39
C MET A 242 -1.60 -4.17 12.31
N THR A 243 -0.30 -3.96 12.41
CA THR A 243 0.28 -2.63 12.53
C THR A 243 1.35 -2.44 11.46
N SER A 244 1.22 -1.37 10.69
CA SER A 244 2.24 -0.86 9.78
C SER A 244 2.56 0.57 10.17
N VAL A 245 3.82 0.87 10.47
CA VAL A 245 4.29 2.20 10.87
C VAL A 245 5.45 2.57 9.96
N ARG A 246 5.38 3.76 9.36
CA ARG A 246 6.37 4.35 8.48
C ARG A 246 6.80 5.68 9.07
N GLY A 247 8.10 5.92 9.15
CA GLY A 247 8.67 7.13 9.75
C GLY A 247 8.60 7.13 11.27
N GLY A 248 9.37 8.02 11.88
CA GLY A 248 9.72 7.98 13.28
C GLY A 248 10.89 7.04 13.57
N THR A 249 11.53 7.23 14.71
CA THR A 249 12.67 6.40 15.11
C THR A 249 12.25 4.96 15.34
N LEU A 250 13.16 4.01 15.09
CA LEU A 250 12.91 2.58 15.32
C LEU A 250 12.37 2.29 16.74
N LEU A 251 12.90 2.99 17.75
CA LEU A 251 12.45 2.88 19.14
C LEU A 251 10.99 3.33 19.30
N ALA A 252 10.63 4.50 18.77
CA ALA A 252 9.26 5.01 18.89
C ALA A 252 8.26 4.16 18.10
N ALA A 253 8.60 3.77 16.87
CA ALA A 253 7.76 2.91 16.04
C ALA A 253 7.57 1.50 16.64
N SER A 254 8.62 0.92 17.23
CA SER A 254 8.53 -0.39 17.89
C SER A 254 7.74 -0.33 19.21
N ALA A 255 7.87 0.74 20.00
CA ALA A 255 7.06 0.98 21.19
C ALA A 255 5.57 1.08 20.83
N MET A 256 5.24 1.86 19.80
CA MET A 256 3.88 1.99 19.26
C MET A 256 3.31 0.63 18.83
N LYS A 257 4.08 -0.16 18.07
CA LYS A 257 3.68 -1.51 17.64
C LYS A 257 3.48 -2.45 18.83
N THR A 258 4.35 -2.36 19.84
CA THR A 258 4.28 -3.21 21.03
C THR A 258 3.02 -2.91 21.83
N GLN A 259 2.76 -1.64 22.13
CA GLN A 259 1.57 -1.21 22.85
C GLN A 259 0.28 -1.62 22.12
N LEU A 260 0.21 -1.40 20.81
CA LEU A 260 -0.96 -1.79 20.02
C LEU A 260 -1.19 -3.30 20.02
N ASN A 261 -0.13 -4.11 20.03
CA ASN A 261 -0.25 -5.56 20.09
C ASN A 261 -0.70 -6.05 21.47
N THR A 262 -0.19 -5.44 22.55
CA THR A 262 -0.45 -5.85 23.94
C THR A 262 -1.75 -5.29 24.50
N GLU A 263 -2.05 -4.02 24.24
CA GLU A 263 -3.19 -3.30 24.81
C GLU A 263 -4.34 -3.14 23.81
N GLY A 264 -4.08 -3.24 22.51
CA GLY A 264 -5.09 -3.00 21.48
C GLY A 264 -5.56 -1.55 21.39
N THR A 265 -4.86 -0.61 22.04
CA THR A 265 -5.08 0.83 21.93
C THR A 265 -3.74 1.55 21.95
N MET A 266 -3.73 2.82 21.57
CA MET A 266 -2.54 3.65 21.56
C MET A 266 -2.74 4.82 22.53
N SER A 267 -1.79 5.01 23.43
CA SER A 267 -1.83 6.17 24.33
C SER A 267 -1.49 7.46 23.59
N LEU A 268 -2.01 8.59 24.06
CA LEU A 268 -1.63 9.90 23.52
C LEU A 268 -0.11 10.10 23.59
N LYS A 269 0.51 9.70 24.71
CA LYS A 269 1.96 9.83 24.92
C LYS A 269 2.73 9.07 23.85
N THR A 270 2.37 7.81 23.60
CA THR A 270 3.01 6.98 22.56
C THR A 270 2.87 7.59 21.17
N TYR A 271 1.69 8.15 20.86
CA TYR A 271 1.48 8.86 19.60
C TYR A 271 2.37 10.10 19.51
N GLN A 272 2.42 10.94 20.55
CA GLN A 272 3.23 12.15 20.58
C GLN A 272 4.72 11.84 20.46
N ASP A 273 5.20 10.83 21.19
CA ASP A 273 6.59 10.37 21.16
C ASP A 273 6.94 9.89 19.73
N TRP A 274 6.07 9.12 19.07
CA TRP A 274 6.22 8.76 17.66
C TRP A 274 6.21 9.98 16.73
N ALA A 275 5.21 10.86 16.86
CA ALA A 275 5.03 12.02 16.00
C ALA A 275 6.22 12.99 16.08
N HIS A 276 6.76 13.23 17.28
CA HIS A 276 7.97 14.02 17.47
C HIS A 276 9.19 13.37 16.80
N SER A 277 9.33 12.05 16.89
CA SER A 277 10.45 11.31 16.30
C SER A 277 10.48 11.36 14.76
N ILE A 278 9.36 11.66 14.09
CA ILE A 278 9.30 11.81 12.63
C ILE A 278 10.21 12.94 12.15
N THR A 279 10.41 13.98 12.96
CA THR A 279 11.31 15.10 12.62
C THR A 279 12.75 14.65 12.41
N GLU A 280 13.16 13.55 13.07
CA GLU A 280 14.51 12.98 12.99
C GLU A 280 14.60 11.92 11.90
N GLU A 281 13.61 11.03 11.83
CA GLU A 281 13.57 9.92 10.86
C GLU A 281 12.26 9.92 10.06
N PRO A 282 12.07 10.84 9.11
CA PRO A 282 10.90 10.83 8.25
C PRO A 282 10.98 9.68 7.23
N ALA A 283 9.83 9.16 6.83
CA ALA A 283 9.69 8.20 5.74
C ALA A 283 9.01 8.82 4.52
N LEU A 284 9.23 8.21 3.36
CA LEU A 284 8.54 8.56 2.12
C LEU A 284 7.04 8.22 2.18
N LEU A 285 6.17 9.24 2.18
CA LEU A 285 4.71 9.06 2.24
C LEU A 285 4.05 9.00 0.87
N TYR A 286 4.57 9.77 -0.08
CA TYR A 286 4.07 9.84 -1.45
C TYR A 286 5.26 9.95 -2.41
N SER A 287 5.15 9.26 -3.55
CA SER A 287 6.15 9.24 -4.60
C SER A 287 5.49 9.51 -5.95
N GLU A 288 5.95 10.55 -6.63
CA GLU A 288 5.78 10.71 -8.07
C GLU A 288 6.93 9.98 -8.78
N PRO A 289 6.66 8.86 -9.47
CA PRO A 289 7.70 7.98 -9.98
C PRO A 289 8.25 8.43 -11.35
N GLU A 290 9.54 8.17 -11.58
CA GLU A 290 10.16 8.13 -12.91
C GLU A 290 10.84 6.76 -13.15
N PRO A 291 10.94 6.28 -14.41
CA PRO A 291 11.48 4.96 -14.69
C PRO A 291 12.94 4.79 -14.23
N ILE A 292 13.24 3.64 -13.60
CA ILE A 292 14.54 3.41 -12.99
C ILE A 292 15.71 3.34 -13.99
N TYR A 293 15.44 2.96 -15.24
CA TYR A 293 16.46 2.92 -16.30
C TYR A 293 17.06 4.31 -16.59
N MET A 294 16.39 5.40 -16.19
CA MET A 294 16.92 6.77 -16.33
C MET A 294 18.09 7.05 -15.37
N LEU A 295 18.28 6.21 -14.35
CA LEU A 295 19.39 6.31 -13.40
C LEU A 295 20.67 5.63 -13.90
N VAL A 296 20.64 4.94 -15.04
CA VAL A 296 21.84 4.33 -15.64
C VAL A 296 22.75 5.44 -16.19
N PRO A 297 24.01 5.58 -15.72
CA PRO A 297 24.92 6.59 -16.23
C PRO A 297 25.26 6.37 -17.70
N LEU A 298 25.21 7.43 -18.50
CA LEU A 298 25.45 7.36 -19.94
C LEU A 298 26.94 7.19 -20.31
N ASP A 299 27.85 7.51 -19.38
CA ASP A 299 29.30 7.31 -19.50
C ASP A 299 29.71 5.85 -19.22
N LEU A 300 28.79 5.00 -18.76
CA LEU A 300 29.04 3.59 -18.55
C LEU A 300 29.25 2.84 -19.88
N PRO A 301 30.24 1.91 -19.97
CA PRO A 301 30.39 1.07 -21.15
C PRO A 301 29.10 0.33 -21.48
N SER A 302 28.66 0.41 -22.75
CA SER A 302 27.43 -0.20 -23.25
C SER A 302 26.15 0.22 -22.50
N ALA A 303 26.10 1.45 -21.96
CA ALA A 303 24.94 2.00 -21.25
C ALA A 303 23.64 1.89 -22.06
N ASN A 304 23.67 2.24 -23.35
CA ASN A 304 22.49 2.20 -24.22
C ASN A 304 21.88 0.80 -24.33
N THR A 305 22.72 -0.24 -24.43
CA THR A 305 22.27 -1.64 -24.48
C THR A 305 21.59 -2.04 -23.17
N ARG A 306 22.19 -1.72 -22.02
CA ARG A 306 21.61 -2.00 -20.70
C ARG A 306 20.31 -1.24 -20.46
N ILE A 307 20.24 0.03 -20.87
CA ILE A 307 19.00 0.84 -20.82
C ILE A 307 17.91 0.20 -21.67
N SER A 308 18.24 -0.22 -22.90
CA SER A 308 17.29 -0.91 -23.79
C SER A 308 16.79 -2.22 -23.18
N ASN A 309 17.69 -3.02 -22.60
CA ASN A 309 17.33 -4.26 -21.92
C ASN A 309 16.50 -4.03 -20.65
N LEU A 310 16.79 -3.00 -19.85
CA LEU A 310 15.98 -2.64 -18.68
C LEU A 310 14.58 -2.18 -19.09
N LYS A 311 14.44 -1.42 -20.18
CA LYS A 311 13.13 -1.07 -20.74
C LYS A 311 12.32 -2.31 -21.09
N ARG A 312 12.95 -3.25 -21.82
CA ARG A 312 12.33 -4.55 -22.14
C ARG A 312 11.98 -5.33 -20.87
N ALA A 313 12.88 -5.40 -19.90
CA ALA A 313 12.67 -6.13 -18.66
C ALA A 313 11.47 -5.58 -17.87
N ILE A 314 11.33 -4.25 -17.78
CA ILE A 314 10.19 -3.62 -17.11
C ILE A 314 8.88 -3.96 -17.83
N GLU A 315 8.86 -3.88 -19.16
CA GLU A 315 7.69 -4.26 -19.96
C GLU A 315 7.32 -5.74 -19.76
N GLU A 316 8.31 -6.64 -19.80
CA GLU A 316 8.12 -8.07 -19.58
C GLU A 316 7.72 -8.38 -18.13
N TYR A 317 8.27 -7.70 -17.13
CA TYR A 317 7.95 -7.89 -15.72
C TYR A 317 6.50 -7.48 -15.42
N VAL A 318 6.08 -6.32 -15.92
CA VAL A 318 4.69 -5.86 -15.80
C VAL A 318 3.73 -6.81 -16.52
N ALA A 319 4.11 -7.34 -17.69
CA ALA A 319 3.31 -8.32 -18.42
C ALA A 319 3.27 -9.70 -17.73
N GLU A 320 4.37 -10.10 -17.09
CA GLU A 320 4.48 -11.37 -16.38
C GLU A 320 3.48 -11.44 -15.23
N TYR A 321 3.47 -10.39 -14.41
CA TYR A 321 2.62 -10.28 -13.22
C TYR A 321 1.41 -9.40 -13.46
N ASN A 322 0.71 -9.60 -14.57
CA ASN A 322 -0.53 -8.88 -14.88
C ASN A 322 -1.77 -9.77 -14.70
N LYS A 323 -2.83 -9.22 -14.08
CA LYS A 323 -4.11 -9.90 -13.95
C LYS A 323 -4.80 -10.25 -15.28
N CYS A 324 -4.33 -9.74 -16.41
CA CYS A 324 -4.84 -10.08 -17.74
C CYS A 324 -4.75 -11.58 -18.09
N LYS A 325 -3.87 -12.31 -17.40
CA LYS A 325 -3.73 -13.77 -17.49
C LYS A 325 -4.83 -14.54 -16.75
N CYS A 326 -5.60 -13.86 -15.90
CA CYS A 326 -6.65 -14.46 -15.11
C CYS A 326 -8.00 -14.48 -15.83
N LYS A 327 -8.83 -15.47 -15.49
CA LYS A 327 -10.26 -15.46 -15.84
C LYS A 327 -11.01 -14.41 -15.01
N PRO A 328 -12.10 -13.82 -15.54
CA PRO A 328 -12.89 -12.86 -14.79
C PRO A 328 -13.62 -13.53 -13.61
N CYS A 329 -13.94 -12.74 -12.58
CA CYS A 329 -14.71 -13.20 -11.44
C CYS A 329 -16.22 -13.09 -11.73
N GLN A 330 -17.02 -14.00 -11.16
CA GLN A 330 -18.47 -13.94 -11.30
C GLN A 330 -19.10 -12.95 -10.33
N ASN A 331 -20.36 -12.60 -10.60
CA ASN A 331 -21.24 -11.85 -9.70
C ASN A 331 -20.60 -10.55 -9.20
N GLY A 332 -19.98 -9.78 -10.10
CA GLY A 332 -19.36 -8.50 -9.77
C GLY A 332 -18.14 -8.60 -8.85
N GLY A 333 -17.53 -9.78 -8.73
CA GLY A 333 -16.28 -9.99 -8.03
C GLY A 333 -15.15 -9.11 -8.57
N THR A 334 -14.35 -8.53 -7.69
CA THR A 334 -13.19 -7.73 -8.09
C THR A 334 -11.97 -8.64 -8.24
N LEU A 335 -11.43 -8.75 -9.46
CA LEU A 335 -10.27 -9.56 -9.79
C LEU A 335 -8.95 -8.84 -9.46
N ALA A 336 -8.05 -9.55 -8.79
CA ALA A 336 -6.66 -9.14 -8.59
C ALA A 336 -5.70 -10.33 -8.82
N LEU A 337 -4.44 -10.02 -9.09
CA LEU A 337 -3.34 -10.99 -9.11
C LEU A 337 -2.40 -10.66 -7.96
N LEU A 338 -2.17 -11.61 -7.05
CA LEU A 338 -1.22 -11.49 -5.94
C LEU A 338 -0.20 -12.62 -6.03
N ASP A 339 1.10 -12.30 -6.14
CA ASP A 339 2.19 -13.28 -6.18
C ASP A 339 1.96 -14.39 -7.24
N GLY A 340 1.39 -14.03 -8.39
CA GLY A 340 1.08 -14.98 -9.48
C GLY A 340 -0.23 -15.77 -9.30
N LYS A 341 -0.94 -15.59 -8.19
CA LYS A 341 -2.24 -16.21 -7.92
C LYS A 341 -3.38 -15.25 -8.24
N CYS A 342 -4.33 -15.70 -9.06
CA CYS A 342 -5.56 -14.97 -9.33
C CYS A 342 -6.50 -15.09 -8.12
N ILE A 343 -6.95 -13.95 -7.58
CA ILE A 343 -7.88 -13.88 -6.46
C ILE A 343 -9.15 -13.12 -6.85
N CYS A 344 -10.30 -13.62 -6.41
CA CYS A 344 -11.58 -12.96 -6.58
C CYS A 344 -12.07 -12.41 -5.24
N MET A 345 -12.25 -11.10 -5.18
CA MET A 345 -12.79 -10.40 -4.02
C MET A 345 -14.31 -10.26 -4.17
N CYS A 346 -15.04 -11.07 -3.42
CA CYS A 346 -16.49 -11.22 -3.60
C CYS A 346 -17.31 -10.14 -2.90
N PRO A 347 -18.39 -9.65 -3.52
CA PRO A 347 -19.38 -8.82 -2.83
C PRO A 347 -20.05 -9.57 -1.69
N ASN A 348 -20.67 -8.85 -0.75
CA ASN A 348 -21.16 -9.41 0.51
C ASN A 348 -22.18 -10.55 0.37
N LEU A 349 -22.93 -10.63 -0.73
CA LEU A 349 -23.94 -11.66 -0.99
C LEU A 349 -23.43 -12.87 -1.78
N PHE A 350 -22.13 -12.91 -2.13
CA PHE A 350 -21.54 -13.99 -2.90
C PHE A 350 -20.33 -14.61 -2.19
N GLU A 351 -20.01 -15.85 -2.54
CA GLU A 351 -18.85 -16.58 -2.04
C GLU A 351 -18.37 -17.65 -3.04
N GLY A 352 -17.35 -18.41 -2.64
CA GLY A 352 -16.65 -19.37 -3.50
C GLY A 352 -15.44 -18.74 -4.17
N GLN A 353 -14.58 -19.59 -4.75
CA GLN A 353 -13.28 -19.20 -5.30
C GLN A 353 -13.38 -18.13 -6.41
N ALA A 354 -14.47 -18.12 -7.18
CA ALA A 354 -14.73 -17.16 -8.24
C ALA A 354 -15.98 -16.30 -7.97
N CYS A 355 -16.44 -16.25 -6.71
CA CYS A 355 -17.68 -15.60 -6.29
C CYS A 355 -18.95 -16.18 -6.92
N GLN A 356 -18.93 -17.46 -7.29
CA GLN A 356 -20.00 -18.12 -8.04
C GLN A 356 -21.25 -18.45 -7.20
N ASN A 357 -21.09 -18.63 -5.89
CA ASN A 357 -22.16 -19.08 -5.00
C ASN A 357 -22.91 -17.87 -4.40
N PHE A 358 -24.24 -17.93 -4.38
CA PHE A 358 -25.09 -16.91 -3.75
C PHE A 358 -25.43 -17.30 -2.30
N LYS A 359 -25.25 -16.36 -1.36
CA LYS A 359 -25.53 -16.53 0.06
C LYS A 359 -26.95 -16.07 0.37
N SER A 360 -27.92 -16.97 0.17
CA SER A 360 -29.34 -16.71 0.40
C SER A 360 -29.66 -16.37 1.87
N ASP A 361 -28.87 -16.88 2.81
CA ASP A 361 -28.96 -16.63 4.25
C ASP A 361 -28.67 -15.17 4.65
N LYS A 362 -27.92 -14.42 3.82
CA LYS A 362 -27.58 -13.01 4.06
C LYS A 362 -28.46 -12.03 3.31
N ALA A 363 -29.42 -12.51 2.53
CA ALA A 363 -30.35 -11.65 1.81
C ALA A 363 -31.40 -11.06 2.78
N LYS A 364 -31.55 -9.72 2.79
CA LYS A 364 -32.54 -9.02 3.63
C LYS A 364 -34.00 -9.38 3.29
N SER A 365 -34.24 -9.97 2.13
CA SER A 365 -35.55 -10.45 1.70
C SER A 365 -35.38 -11.82 1.03
N PRO A 366 -36.28 -12.81 1.26
CA PRO A 366 -36.21 -14.13 0.65
C PRO A 366 -36.37 -14.16 -0.88
N ALA A 367 -36.59 -13.02 -1.53
CA ALA A 367 -36.98 -12.94 -2.92
C ALA A 367 -35.96 -12.15 -3.76
N SER A 368 -35.34 -12.87 -4.69
CA SER A 368 -34.46 -12.44 -5.79
C SER A 368 -32.98 -12.24 -5.47
N ARG A 369 -32.15 -13.00 -6.21
CA ARG A 369 -30.71 -12.75 -6.38
C ARG A 369 -30.54 -11.30 -6.88
N PRO A 370 -29.70 -10.49 -6.24
CA PRO A 370 -29.50 -9.11 -6.67
C PRO A 370 -29.00 -9.09 -8.11
N ALA A 371 -29.48 -8.13 -8.90
CA ALA A 371 -28.90 -7.85 -10.21
C ALA A 371 -27.47 -7.37 -9.99
N VAL A 372 -26.50 -8.03 -10.65
CA VAL A 372 -25.09 -7.66 -10.54
C VAL A 372 -24.55 -7.31 -11.91
N ILE A 373 -23.85 -6.19 -11.98
CA ILE A 373 -23.10 -5.81 -13.17
C ILE A 373 -21.88 -6.73 -13.27
N GLN A 374 -21.85 -7.54 -14.32
CA GLN A 374 -20.70 -8.39 -14.61
C GLN A 374 -19.59 -7.56 -15.24
N VAL A 375 -18.37 -7.73 -14.75
CA VAL A 375 -17.20 -7.01 -15.26
C VAL A 375 -16.25 -8.02 -15.88
N GLY A 376 -16.00 -7.87 -17.18
CA GLY A 376 -15.03 -8.70 -17.89
C GLY A 376 -13.60 -8.36 -17.49
N ASN A 377 -12.66 -9.22 -17.85
CA ASN A 377 -11.23 -8.95 -17.67
C ASN A 377 -10.57 -8.68 -19.02
N TRP A 378 -9.72 -7.67 -19.10
CA TRP A 378 -8.94 -7.45 -20.32
C TRP A 378 -7.95 -8.59 -20.53
N SER A 379 -7.89 -9.15 -21.74
CA SER A 379 -6.80 -10.01 -22.15
C SER A 379 -5.49 -9.23 -22.12
N CYS A 380 -4.38 -9.94 -22.09
CA CYS A 380 -3.08 -9.30 -22.20
C CYS A 380 -2.97 -8.59 -23.54
N TRP A 381 -2.25 -7.46 -23.55
CA TRP A 381 -1.92 -6.75 -24.77
C TRP A 381 -1.14 -7.68 -25.71
N SER A 382 -1.46 -7.61 -27.00
CA SER A 382 -0.64 -8.23 -28.03
C SER A 382 0.77 -7.63 -28.06
N ALA A 383 1.70 -8.33 -28.70
CA ALA A 383 2.95 -7.69 -29.11
C ALA A 383 2.64 -6.43 -29.94
N TRP A 384 3.55 -5.46 -29.86
CA TRP A 384 3.52 -4.30 -30.75
C TRP A 384 3.65 -4.75 -32.20
N SER A 385 2.89 -4.11 -33.10
CA SER A 385 3.05 -4.27 -34.53
C SER A 385 4.43 -3.83 -35.00
N SER A 386 4.81 -4.22 -36.21
CA SER A 386 5.91 -3.56 -36.92
C SER A 386 5.65 -2.06 -37.02
N CYS A 387 6.74 -1.29 -37.03
CA CYS A 387 6.67 0.15 -37.19
C CYS A 387 6.19 0.52 -38.59
N SER A 388 5.13 1.31 -38.70
CA SER A 388 4.60 1.82 -39.97
C SER A 388 4.25 3.30 -39.81
N GLY A 389 4.88 4.17 -40.60
CA GLY A 389 4.65 5.62 -40.54
C GLY A 389 4.98 6.26 -39.19
N GLY A 390 6.01 5.76 -38.49
CA GLY A 390 6.40 6.24 -37.15
C GLY A 390 5.44 5.83 -36.02
N LYS A 391 4.55 4.89 -36.31
CA LYS A 391 3.55 4.40 -35.36
C LYS A 391 3.58 2.88 -35.29
N ARG A 392 3.26 2.38 -34.12
CA ARG A 392 3.03 0.95 -33.85
C ARG A 392 1.76 0.82 -33.03
N THR A 393 1.06 -0.28 -33.20
CA THR A 393 -0.21 -0.53 -32.50
C THR A 393 -0.17 -1.87 -31.77
N ARG A 394 -0.94 -1.97 -30.70
CA ARG A 394 -1.22 -3.23 -30.00
C ARG A 394 -2.71 -3.30 -29.66
N SER A 395 -3.22 -4.51 -29.51
CA SER A 395 -4.65 -4.75 -29.25
C SER A 395 -4.84 -5.71 -28.09
N ARG A 396 -6.02 -5.65 -27.47
CA ARG A 396 -6.48 -6.58 -26.45
C ARG A 396 -7.97 -6.84 -26.61
N ARG A 397 -8.45 -7.96 -26.07
CA ARG A 397 -9.85 -8.38 -26.13
C ARG A 397 -10.44 -8.43 -24.74
N CYS A 398 -11.73 -8.16 -24.61
CA CYS A 398 -12.41 -8.33 -23.33
C CYS A 398 -12.73 -9.82 -23.13
N ASN A 399 -12.13 -10.45 -22.13
CA ASN A 399 -12.46 -11.79 -21.68
C ASN A 399 -13.73 -11.75 -20.82
N MET A 400 -14.76 -12.45 -21.27
CA MET A 400 -16.07 -12.58 -20.61
C MET A 400 -16.38 -14.05 -20.27
N ASP A 401 -15.39 -14.92 -20.24
CA ASP A 401 -15.54 -16.37 -20.04
C ASP A 401 -16.36 -16.65 -18.77
N GLY A 402 -17.51 -17.31 -18.94
CA GLY A 402 -18.40 -17.68 -17.85
C GLY A 402 -19.27 -16.52 -17.31
N LEU A 403 -19.34 -15.38 -18.02
CA LEU A 403 -20.18 -14.24 -17.67
C LEU A 403 -21.18 -13.93 -18.78
N THR A 404 -22.40 -13.56 -18.40
CA THR A 404 -23.44 -13.03 -19.29
C THR A 404 -23.48 -11.50 -19.20
N ASP A 405 -23.56 -10.81 -20.33
CA ASP A 405 -23.66 -9.33 -20.42
C ASP A 405 -22.54 -8.57 -19.71
N ALA A 406 -21.32 -9.13 -19.68
CA ALA A 406 -20.15 -8.47 -19.13
C ALA A 406 -19.58 -7.43 -20.08
N SER A 407 -18.90 -6.41 -19.54
CA SER A 407 -18.12 -5.46 -20.34
C SER A 407 -16.80 -5.12 -19.66
N CYS A 408 -15.83 -4.70 -20.46
CA CYS A 408 -14.56 -4.17 -19.96
C CYS A 408 -14.51 -2.66 -20.22
N ARG A 409 -14.06 -1.88 -19.22
CA ARG A 409 -13.87 -0.44 -19.37
C ARG A 409 -12.44 -0.15 -19.83
N GLY A 410 -12.29 0.71 -20.84
CA GLY A 410 -11.00 1.13 -21.40
C GLY A 410 -10.85 0.77 -22.88
N ASP A 411 -9.71 1.10 -23.46
CA ASP A 411 -9.50 0.97 -24.90
C ASP A 411 -9.13 -0.46 -25.32
N THR A 412 -9.61 -0.88 -26.49
CA THR A 412 -9.27 -2.17 -27.12
C THR A 412 -7.96 -2.12 -27.90
N THR A 413 -7.55 -0.92 -28.31
CA THR A 413 -6.33 -0.66 -29.08
C THR A 413 -5.49 0.43 -28.41
N SER A 414 -4.18 0.34 -28.57
CA SER A 414 -3.23 1.33 -28.07
C SER A 414 -2.23 1.63 -29.18
N GLU A 415 -1.99 2.92 -29.42
CA GLU A 415 -1.02 3.42 -30.38
C GLU A 415 0.21 3.94 -29.62
N GLY A 416 1.40 3.65 -30.14
CA GLY A 416 2.66 4.16 -29.64
C GLY A 416 3.55 4.61 -30.77
N TYR A 417 4.51 5.47 -30.47
CA TYR A 417 5.49 5.95 -31.44
C TYR A 417 6.69 5.01 -31.51
N CYS A 418 7.21 4.91 -32.72
CA CYS A 418 8.49 4.37 -33.13
C CYS A 418 9.07 5.35 -34.16
#